data_AF-A6GDT1-F1
#
_entry.id   AF-A6GDT1-F1
#
_cell.length_a   1.000
_cell.length_b   1.000
_cell.length_c   1.000
_cell.angle_alpha   90.00
_cell.angle_beta   90.00
_cell.angle_gamma   90.00
#
_symmetry.space_group_name_H-M   'P 1'
#
loop_
_entity.id
_entity.type
_entity.pdbx_description
1 polymer ?
#
loop_
_entity_poly.entity_id
_entity_poly.type
_entity_poly.pdbx_seq_one_letter_code
_entity_poly.pdbx_strand_id
1 'polypeptide(L)'
;MAFEHEKRTALRLLEGIELGTMTTGESFRELSDADPVLVYFIFKWLRKRYRDHDAGPGVLGRLADLCNEHRSLTRRAKGGEDDPIVGWFESSYKYKDLNSEEFIDIIVEKLEG
;
A
#
# COMPACT_ATOMS: atom_id res chain seq x y z
N MET A 1 -3.49 13.01 -17.00
CA MET A 1 -4.75 13.07 -16.22
C MET A 1 -5.05 11.75 -15.51
N ALA A 2 -4.76 10.58 -16.09
CA ALA A 2 -4.85 9.27 -15.39
C ALA A 2 -3.82 9.15 -14.25
N PHE A 3 -2.57 9.52 -14.54
CA PHE A 3 -1.46 9.48 -13.59
C PHE A 3 -1.68 10.20 -12.25
N GLU A 4 -2.05 11.48 -12.29
CA GLU A 4 -2.40 12.27 -11.10
C GLU A 4 -3.61 11.72 -10.33
N HIS A 5 -4.51 11.05 -11.05
CA HIS A 5 -5.66 10.41 -10.44
C HIS A 5 -5.24 9.15 -9.68
N GLU A 6 -4.37 8.33 -10.26
CA GLU A 6 -3.82 7.12 -9.62
C GLU A 6 -3.00 7.44 -8.38
N LYS A 7 -2.11 8.44 -8.44
CA LYS A 7 -1.37 8.94 -7.27
C LYS A 7 -2.31 9.32 -6.14
N ARG A 8 -3.34 10.13 -6.44
CA ARG A 8 -4.32 10.58 -5.46
C ARG A 8 -5.13 9.43 -4.88
N THR A 9 -5.54 8.47 -5.71
CA THR A 9 -6.29 7.30 -5.28
C THR A 9 -5.44 6.40 -4.38
N ALA A 10 -4.19 6.13 -4.76
CA ALA A 10 -3.26 5.33 -3.98
C ALA A 10 -2.93 5.99 -2.63
N LEU A 11 -2.69 7.30 -2.61
CA LEU A 11 -2.44 8.06 -1.39
C LEU A 11 -3.66 8.06 -0.47
N ARG A 12 -4.85 8.36 -1.01
CA ARG A 12 -6.11 8.33 -0.25
C ARG A 12 -6.34 6.95 0.37
N LEU A 13 -6.03 5.88 -0.35
CA LEU A 13 -6.19 4.53 0.16
C LEU A 13 -5.21 4.24 1.30
N LEU A 14 -3.93 4.59 1.12
CA LEU A 14 -2.92 4.42 2.15
C LEU A 14 -3.32 5.17 3.44
N GLU A 15 -3.65 6.45 3.33
CA GLU A 15 -4.11 7.27 4.45
C GLU A 15 -5.43 6.76 5.04
N GLY A 16 -6.32 6.24 4.19
CA GLY A 16 -7.60 5.67 4.61
C GLY A 16 -7.44 4.51 5.57
N ILE A 17 -6.46 3.65 5.31
CA ILE A 17 -6.09 2.52 6.18
C ILE A 17 -5.33 3.03 7.43
N GLU A 18 -4.39 3.96 7.26
CA GLU A 18 -3.61 4.55 8.36
C GLU A 18 -4.51 5.25 9.39
N LEU A 19 -5.43 6.10 8.92
CA LEU A 19 -6.33 6.90 9.77
C LEU A 19 -7.61 6.15 10.17
N GLY A 20 -7.90 5.02 9.52
CA GLY A 20 -9.13 4.26 9.76
C GLY A 20 -10.39 4.97 9.26
N THR A 21 -10.25 5.81 8.23
CA THR A 21 -11.37 6.54 7.61
C THR A 21 -12.03 5.75 6.48
N MET A 22 -11.47 4.59 6.11
CA MET A 22 -12.04 3.66 5.14
C MET A 22 -12.40 2.33 5.79
N THR A 23 -13.55 1.78 5.40
CA THR A 23 -13.96 0.42 5.75
C THR A 23 -13.14 -0.62 4.99
N THR A 24 -13.19 -1.88 5.44
CA THR A 24 -12.58 -3.02 4.72
C THR A 24 -13.18 -3.19 3.32
N GLY A 25 -14.50 -3.03 3.17
CA GLY A 25 -15.19 -3.12 1.88
C GLY A 25 -14.88 -1.97 0.91
N GLU A 26 -14.65 -0.75 1.40
CA GLU A 26 -14.15 0.35 0.56
C GLU A 26 -12.71 0.09 0.14
N SER A 27 -11.84 -0.27 1.08
CA SER A 27 -10.44 -0.59 0.79
C SER A 27 -10.31 -1.76 -0.20
N PHE A 28 -11.19 -2.77 -0.08
CA PHE A 28 -11.22 -3.90 -0.99
C PHE A 28 -11.58 -3.51 -2.42
N ARG A 29 -12.60 -2.64 -2.62
CA ARG A 29 -13.01 -2.20 -3.96
C ARG A 29 -11.88 -1.47 -4.70
N GLU A 30 -11.14 -0.64 -4.00
CA GLU A 30 -10.01 0.09 -4.59
C GLU A 30 -8.83 -0.86 -4.86
N LEU A 31 -8.50 -1.75 -3.92
CA LEU A 31 -7.35 -2.67 -4.06
C LEU A 31 -7.61 -3.88 -4.96
N SER A 32 -8.86 -4.23 -5.24
CA SER A 32 -9.18 -5.39 -6.08
C SER A 32 -8.72 -5.20 -7.52
N ASP A 33 -8.75 -3.96 -7.98
CA ASP A 33 -8.46 -3.58 -9.36
C ASP A 33 -7.06 -2.96 -9.50
N ALA A 34 -6.48 -2.47 -8.40
CA ALA A 34 -5.13 -1.89 -8.34
C ALA A 34 -4.02 -2.88 -8.75
N ASP A 35 -2.91 -2.38 -9.30
CA ASP A 35 -1.76 -3.22 -9.67
C ASP A 35 -1.26 -4.09 -8.47
N PRO A 36 -0.99 -5.40 -8.66
CA PRO A 36 -0.48 -6.28 -7.60
C PRO A 36 0.75 -5.74 -6.84
N VAL A 37 1.66 -5.05 -7.54
CA VAL A 37 2.86 -4.42 -6.99
C VAL A 37 2.48 -3.25 -6.07
N LEU A 38 1.51 -2.43 -6.47
CA LEU A 38 0.99 -1.35 -5.63
C LEU A 38 0.36 -1.91 -4.34
N VAL A 39 -0.46 -2.98 -4.45
CA VAL A 39 -1.05 -3.65 -3.27
C VAL A 39 0.05 -4.18 -2.34
N TYR A 40 1.08 -4.81 -2.90
CA TYR A 40 2.23 -5.29 -2.13
C TYR A 40 2.91 -4.15 -1.37
N PHE A 41 3.24 -3.07 -2.06
CA PHE A 41 3.93 -1.93 -1.48
C PHE A 41 3.14 -1.29 -0.36
N ILE A 42 1.84 -1.04 -0.52
CA ILE A 42 0.97 -0.48 0.52
C ILE A 42 0.98 -1.39 1.76
N PHE A 43 0.84 -2.70 1.57
CA PHE A 43 0.85 -3.64 2.69
C PHE A 43 2.21 -3.69 3.40
N LYS A 44 3.31 -3.63 2.62
CA LYS A 44 4.67 -3.65 3.17
C LYS A 44 5.00 -2.34 3.89
N TRP A 45 4.58 -1.20 3.35
CA TRP A 45 4.69 0.11 3.97
C TRP A 45 4.05 0.12 5.35
N LEU A 46 2.77 -0.22 5.44
CA LEU A 46 2.04 -0.25 6.71
C LEU A 46 2.72 -1.16 7.73
N ARG A 47 3.10 -2.37 7.33
CA ARG A 47 3.79 -3.33 8.23
C ARG A 47 5.16 -2.85 8.70
N LYS A 48 5.90 -2.12 7.87
CA LYS A 48 7.24 -1.63 8.22
C LYS A 48 7.17 -0.36 9.06
N ARG A 49 6.32 0.59 8.67
CA ARG A 49 6.19 1.90 9.31
C ARG A 49 5.57 1.81 10.70
N TYR A 50 4.63 0.88 10.88
CA TYR A 50 3.82 0.77 12.10
C TYR A 50 4.19 -0.41 13.01
N ARG A 51 5.31 -1.11 12.75
CA ARG A 51 5.75 -2.21 13.61
C ARG A 51 6.01 -1.76 15.05
N ASP A 52 6.70 -0.64 15.22
CA ASP A 52 7.14 -0.11 16.52
C ASP A 52 6.56 1.30 16.78
N HIS A 53 5.41 1.61 16.17
CA HIS A 53 4.73 2.90 16.26
C HIS A 53 3.55 2.82 17.24
N ASP A 54 3.27 3.89 17.99
CA ASP A 54 2.18 3.92 18.98
C ASP A 54 0.80 3.63 18.36
N ALA A 55 0.56 4.15 17.16
CA ALA A 55 -0.65 3.86 16.38
C ALA A 55 -0.67 2.44 15.75
N GLY A 56 0.40 1.66 15.92
CA GLY A 56 0.61 0.38 15.26
C GLY A 56 -0.48 -0.66 15.50
N PRO A 57 -0.93 -0.90 16.73
CA PRO A 57 -2.03 -1.83 16.98
C PRO A 57 -3.30 -1.51 16.19
N GLY A 58 -3.63 -0.22 16.02
CA GLY A 58 -4.80 0.20 15.26
C GLY A 58 -4.63 0.00 13.76
N VAL A 59 -3.50 0.44 13.20
CA VAL A 59 -3.22 0.35 11.75
C VAL A 59 -3.06 -1.10 11.32
N LEU A 60 -2.24 -1.87 12.04
CA LEU A 60 -1.98 -3.27 11.71
C LEU A 60 -3.22 -4.14 11.98
N GLY A 61 -4.05 -3.78 12.96
CA GLY A 61 -5.35 -4.41 13.18
C GLY A 61 -6.27 -4.26 11.96
N ARG A 62 -6.47 -3.03 11.47
CA ARG A 62 -7.27 -2.78 10.25
C ARG A 62 -6.73 -3.50 9.03
N LEU A 63 -5.42 -3.50 8.84
CA LEU A 63 -4.79 -4.26 7.75
C LEU A 63 -5.02 -5.76 7.88
N ALA A 64 -4.97 -6.31 9.10
CA ALA A 64 -5.25 -7.71 9.37
C ALA A 64 -6.72 -8.04 9.09
N ASP A 65 -7.67 -7.20 9.52
CA ASP A 65 -9.10 -7.37 9.25
C ASP A 65 -9.38 -7.38 7.75
N LEU A 66 -8.83 -6.42 7.00
CA LEU A 66 -8.90 -6.35 5.54
C LEU A 66 -8.38 -7.64 4.89
N CYS A 67 -7.23 -8.14 5.33
CA CYS A 67 -6.62 -9.36 4.79
C CYS A 67 -7.37 -10.65 5.18
N ASN A 68 -8.06 -10.65 6.32
CA ASN A 68 -8.86 -11.77 6.81
C ASN A 68 -10.20 -11.87 6.09
N GLU A 69 -10.89 -10.74 5.93
CA GLU A 69 -12.16 -10.64 5.19
C GLU A 69 -11.96 -10.88 3.69
N HIS A 70 -10.87 -10.35 3.12
CA HIS A 70 -10.60 -10.39 1.68
C HIS A 70 -9.28 -11.10 1.36
N ARG A 71 -9.25 -12.42 1.56
CA ARG A 71 -8.09 -13.31 1.28
C ARG A 71 -7.48 -13.14 -0.12
N SER A 72 -8.28 -12.71 -1.11
CA SER A 72 -7.81 -12.43 -2.47
C SER A 72 -6.78 -11.30 -2.52
N LEU A 73 -6.87 -10.30 -1.65
CA LEU A 73 -5.89 -9.21 -1.57
C LEU A 73 -4.52 -9.72 -1.12
N THR A 74 -4.47 -10.65 -0.17
CA THR A 74 -3.22 -11.28 0.25
C THR A 74 -2.56 -12.03 -0.90
N ARG A 75 -3.35 -12.72 -1.73
CA ARG A 75 -2.82 -13.41 -2.93
C ARG A 75 -2.34 -12.42 -3.98
N ARG A 76 -3.08 -11.32 -4.17
CA ARG A 76 -2.73 -10.24 -5.09
C ARG A 76 -1.43 -9.56 -4.68
N ALA A 77 -1.31 -9.15 -3.42
CA ALA A 77 -0.07 -8.61 -2.86
C ALA A 77 1.12 -9.58 -3.05
N LYS A 78 0.91 -10.87 -2.79
CA LYS A 78 1.94 -11.89 -3.03
C LYS A 78 2.34 -11.99 -4.51
N GLY A 79 1.42 -11.77 -5.43
CA GLY A 79 1.71 -11.75 -6.86
C GLY A 79 2.60 -10.58 -7.31
N GLY A 80 2.60 -9.47 -6.56
CA GLY A 80 3.46 -8.31 -6.83
C GLY A 80 4.83 -8.36 -6.13
N GLU A 81 5.05 -9.30 -5.21
CA GLU A 81 6.28 -9.35 -4.39
C GLU A 81 7.55 -9.59 -5.20
N ASP A 82 7.48 -10.46 -6.22
CA ASP A 82 8.62 -10.85 -7.05
C ASP A 82 8.85 -9.92 -8.25
N ASP A 83 8.11 -8.80 -8.33
CA ASP A 83 8.24 -7.86 -9.43
C ASP A 83 9.58 -7.11 -9.39
N PRO A 84 10.28 -6.91 -10.54
CA PRO A 84 11.54 -6.17 -10.59
C PRO A 84 11.48 -4.76 -9.99
N ILE A 85 10.32 -4.09 -10.02
CA ILE A 85 10.11 -2.78 -9.41
C ILE A 85 10.29 -2.85 -7.89
N VAL A 86 9.88 -3.94 -7.24
CA VAL A 86 10.09 -4.17 -5.80
C VAL A 86 11.58 -4.21 -5.48
N GLY A 87 12.35 -5.00 -6.24
CA GLY A 87 13.81 -5.09 -6.08
C GLY A 87 14.52 -3.75 -6.32
N TRP A 88 14.09 -3.01 -7.34
CA TRP A 88 14.59 -1.66 -7.61
C TRP A 88 14.30 -0.69 -6.47
N PHE A 89 13.07 -0.69 -5.95
CA PHE A 89 12.69 0.21 -4.86
C PHE A 89 13.50 -0.11 -3.59
N GLU A 90 13.65 -1.38 -3.22
CA GLU A 90 14.32 -1.79 -1.98
C GLU A 90 15.85 -1.63 -2.00
N SER A 91 16.42 -1.60 -3.21
CA SER A 91 17.82 -1.26 -3.43
C SER A 91 18.08 0.25 -3.42
N SER A 92 17.09 1.05 -3.84
CA SER A 92 17.25 2.51 -3.99
C SER A 92 16.77 3.31 -2.78
N TYR A 93 15.76 2.81 -2.06
CA TYR A 93 15.05 3.54 -1.00
C TYR A 93 14.92 2.71 0.28
N LYS A 94 14.70 3.41 1.40
CA LYS A 94 14.30 2.80 2.67
C LYS A 94 12.94 3.36 3.06
N TYR A 95 11.99 2.46 3.35
CA TYR A 95 10.64 2.80 3.79
C TYR A 95 10.58 3.83 4.94
N LYS A 96 11.53 3.77 5.87
CA LYS A 96 11.57 4.67 7.04
C LYS A 96 12.03 6.10 6.72
N ASP A 97 12.67 6.30 5.57
CA ASP A 97 13.27 7.58 5.20
C ASP A 97 12.31 8.42 4.32
N LEU A 98 11.16 7.86 3.96
CA LEU A 98 10.13 8.50 3.14
C LEU A 98 8.91 8.84 3.99
N ASN A 99 8.15 9.84 3.54
CA ASN A 99 6.76 10.02 3.96
C ASN A 99 5.77 9.33 3.00
N SER A 100 4.48 9.30 3.34
CA SER A 100 3.45 8.60 2.56
C SER A 100 3.27 9.15 1.15
N GLU A 101 3.39 10.47 0.96
CA GLU A 101 3.26 11.14 -0.35
C GLU A 101 4.46 10.79 -1.24
N GLU A 102 5.69 10.98 -0.73
CA GLU A 102 6.92 10.62 -1.45
C GLU A 102 6.94 9.14 -1.85
N PHE A 103 6.50 8.27 -0.93
CA PHE A 103 6.42 6.84 -1.18
C PHE A 103 5.49 6.48 -2.33
N ILE A 104 4.27 7.04 -2.32
CA ILE A 104 3.28 6.80 -3.37
C ILE A 104 3.75 7.42 -4.69
N ASP A 105 4.32 8.62 -4.66
CA ASP A 105 4.85 9.28 -5.84
C ASP A 105 5.90 8.42 -6.55
N ILE A 106 6.91 7.95 -5.82
CA ILE A 106 8.00 7.12 -6.37
C ILE A 106 7.46 5.83 -7.00
N ILE A 107 6.50 5.17 -6.35
CA ILE A 107 5.99 3.87 -6.82
C ILE A 107 5.08 4.05 -8.02
N VAL A 108 4.15 5.00 -7.98
CA VAL A 108 3.20 5.23 -9.08
C VAL A 108 3.96 5.75 -10.30
N GLU A 109 4.93 6.67 -10.14
CA GLU A 109 5.84 7.06 -11.22
C GLU A 109 6.52 5.85 -11.85
N LYS A 110 6.98 4.91 -11.04
CA LYS A 110 7.68 3.74 -11.56
C LYS A 110 6.79 2.75 -12.29
N LEU A 111 5.53 2.62 -11.88
CA LEU A 111 4.56 1.71 -12.49
C LEU A 111 4.06 2.21 -13.85
N GLU A 112 3.89 3.53 -14.00
CA GLU A 112 3.28 4.12 -15.20
C GLU A 112 4.30 4.47 -16.31
N GLY A 113 5.58 4.68 -15.96
CA GLY A 113 6.68 4.84 -16.92
C GLY A 113 7.15 6.27 -17.15
#